data_AF-A0A4S2D2N7-F1
#
_entry.id   AF-A0A4S2D2N7-F1
#
_cell.length_a   1.000
_cell.length_b   1.000
_cell.length_c   1.000
_cell.angle_alpha   90.00
_cell.angle_beta   90.00
_cell.angle_gamma   90.00
#
_symmetry.space_group_name_H-M   'P 1'
#
loop_
_entity.id
_entity.type
_entity.pdbx_description
1 polymer ?
#
loop_
_entity_poly.entity_id
_entity_poly.type
_entity_poly.pdbx_seq_one_letter_code
_entity_poly.pdbx_strand_id
1 'polypeptide(L)'
;MTTPQPATKQPHRQFNRPALPVGVVTVQADLQRVAERTLAKVKEVRRARGCGTAVFAAPDGRVFALRSESVSADTMLQGNPGWLICEYAGRHSTGTAAPCPALGDIAEDLAFHFASIGRELKDIPEQLDLWGFHGAFAEALCQLAKVHRNRRQYMAAAWLR
;
A
#
# COMPACT_ATOMS: atom_id res chain seq x y z
N MET A 1 -30.18 43.49 -33.71
CA MET A 1 -28.81 43.54 -33.15
C MET A 1 -28.79 42.61 -31.95
N THR A 2 -28.33 41.38 -32.13
CA THR A 2 -28.30 40.34 -31.10
C THR A 2 -26.88 40.23 -30.56
N THR A 3 -26.71 40.67 -29.30
CA THR A 3 -25.45 40.58 -28.57
C THR A 3 -25.13 39.10 -28.29
N PRO A 4 -23.96 38.56 -28.66
CA PRO A 4 -23.61 37.19 -28.32
C PRO A 4 -23.36 37.09 -26.82
N GLN A 5 -24.07 36.19 -26.14
CA GLN A 5 -23.77 35.84 -24.75
C GLN A 5 -22.35 35.28 -24.64
N PRO A 6 -21.55 35.68 -23.64
CA PRO A 6 -20.27 35.05 -23.40
C PRO A 6 -20.51 33.61 -22.98
N ALA A 7 -20.02 32.66 -23.78
CA ALA A 7 -19.98 31.26 -23.41
C ALA A 7 -19.26 31.14 -22.06
N THR A 8 -20.01 30.76 -21.02
CA THR A 8 -19.44 30.43 -19.71
C THR A 8 -18.48 29.26 -19.91
N LYS A 9 -17.18 29.56 -20.01
CA LYS A 9 -16.14 28.54 -19.92
C LYS A 9 -16.22 27.96 -18.52
N GLN A 10 -16.97 26.87 -18.36
CA GLN A 10 -16.84 26.04 -17.18
C GLN A 10 -15.37 25.65 -17.07
N PRO A 11 -14.75 25.76 -15.88
CA PRO A 11 -13.36 25.34 -15.72
C PRO A 11 -13.24 23.91 -16.22
N HIS A 12 -12.32 23.70 -17.16
CA HIS A 12 -12.02 22.39 -17.74
C HIS A 12 -11.92 21.40 -16.59
N ARG A 13 -12.89 20.47 -16.50
CA ARG A 13 -13.06 19.47 -15.43
C ARG A 13 -11.79 19.39 -14.59
N GLN A 14 -11.77 20.07 -13.43
CA GLN A 14 -10.78 19.75 -12.41
C GLN A 14 -11.04 18.28 -12.11
N PHE A 15 -10.33 17.40 -12.79
CA PHE A 15 -10.45 15.97 -12.60
C PHE A 15 -10.02 15.77 -11.16
N ASN A 16 -11.00 15.64 -10.28
CA ASN A 16 -10.79 15.14 -8.93
C ASN A 16 -10.30 13.70 -9.13
N ARG A 17 -9.00 13.55 -9.36
CA ARG A 17 -8.37 12.25 -9.50
C ARG A 17 -8.20 11.76 -8.07
N PRO A 18 -8.96 10.72 -7.65
CA PRO A 18 -8.78 10.19 -6.32
C PRO A 18 -7.33 9.76 -6.15
N ALA A 19 -6.75 10.07 -5.00
CA ALA A 19 -5.43 9.59 -4.61
C ALA A 19 -5.43 8.05 -4.73
N LEU A 20 -4.45 7.52 -5.46
CA LEU A 20 -4.28 6.07 -5.56
C LEU A 20 -3.44 5.56 -4.38
N PRO A 21 -3.85 4.46 -3.75
CA PRO A 21 -3.06 3.87 -2.67
C PRO A 21 -1.74 3.31 -3.22
N VAL A 22 -0.67 3.41 -2.44
CA VAL A 22 0.60 2.72 -2.73
C VAL A 22 0.50 1.22 -2.46
N GLY A 23 -0.42 0.81 -1.59
CA GLY A 23 -0.70 -0.57 -1.28
C GLY A 23 -1.88 -0.73 -0.33
N VAL A 24 -2.18 -1.98 -0.02
CA VAL A 24 -3.19 -2.37 0.96
C VAL A 24 -2.52 -3.35 1.92
N VAL A 25 -2.67 -3.10 3.22
CA VAL A 25 -2.21 -3.96 4.29
C VAL A 25 -3.40 -4.72 4.83
N THR A 26 -3.50 -6.02 4.51
CA THR A 26 -4.52 -6.89 5.10
C THR A 26 -3.94 -7.77 6.20
N VAL A 27 -2.65 -8.12 6.08
CA VAL A 27 -1.92 -8.97 7.02
C VAL A 27 -0.57 -8.38 7.40
N GLN A 28 0.04 -8.92 8.44
CA GLN A 28 1.37 -8.50 8.89
C GLN A 28 2.44 -8.63 7.78
N ALA A 29 2.35 -9.68 6.96
CA ALA A 29 3.26 -9.89 5.83
C ALA A 29 3.19 -8.79 4.75
N ASP A 30 2.10 -8.02 4.67
CA ASP A 30 1.98 -6.91 3.71
C ASP A 30 2.76 -5.68 4.14
N LEU A 31 3.01 -5.50 5.45
CA LEU A 31 3.61 -4.28 5.99
C LEU A 31 4.93 -3.95 5.29
N GLN A 32 5.83 -4.92 5.19
CA GLN A 32 7.14 -4.72 4.58
C GLN A 32 7.02 -4.27 3.12
N ARG A 33 6.19 -4.96 2.34
CA ARG A 33 5.96 -4.65 0.92
C ARG A 33 5.34 -3.26 0.73
N VAL A 34 4.40 -2.88 1.59
CA VAL A 34 3.75 -1.56 1.52
C VAL A 34 4.68 -0.45 2.01
N ALA A 35 5.49 -0.72 3.03
CA ALA A 35 6.53 0.19 3.51
C ALA A 35 7.60 0.43 2.43
N GLU A 36 8.00 -0.60 1.68
CA GLU A 36 8.94 -0.45 0.55
C GLU A 36 8.40 0.48 -0.54
N ARG A 37 7.13 0.31 -0.91
CA ARG A 37 6.46 1.19 -1.89
C ARG A 37 6.32 2.61 -1.38
N THR A 38 6.01 2.77 -0.10
CA THR A 38 5.94 4.06 0.57
C THR A 38 7.29 4.75 0.56
N LEU A 39 8.36 4.04 0.94
CA LEU A 39 9.74 4.55 0.91
C LEU A 39 10.17 4.94 -0.51
N ALA A 40 9.83 4.12 -1.51
CA ALA A 40 10.09 4.45 -2.91
C ALA A 40 9.41 5.77 -3.30
N LYS A 41 8.17 6.00 -2.85
CA LYS A 41 7.44 7.25 -3.09
C LYS A 41 8.08 8.43 -2.36
N VAL A 42 8.48 8.28 -1.10
CA VAL A 42 9.21 9.31 -0.34
C VAL A 42 10.49 9.73 -1.08
N LYS A 43 11.27 8.76 -1.55
CA LYS A 43 12.51 9.01 -2.32
C LYS A 43 12.21 9.72 -3.65
N GLU A 44 11.17 9.31 -4.36
CA GLU A 44 10.72 9.93 -5.61
C GLU A 44 10.36 11.41 -5.40
N VAL A 45 9.47 11.70 -4.43
CA VAL A 45 8.99 13.06 -4.13
C VAL A 45 10.15 13.96 -3.69
N ARG A 46 11.00 13.46 -2.78
CA ARG A 46 12.18 14.19 -2.29
C ARG A 46 13.12 14.58 -3.43
N ARG A 47 13.41 13.65 -4.35
CA ARG A 47 14.28 13.93 -5.52
C ARG A 47 13.65 14.91 -6.50
N ALA A 48 12.35 14.80 -6.75
CA ALA A 48 11.68 15.59 -7.77
C ALA A 48 11.39 17.03 -7.33
N ARG A 49 11.10 17.25 -6.04
CA ARG A 49 10.53 18.52 -5.55
C ARG A 49 11.13 19.02 -4.23
N GLY A 50 11.91 18.21 -3.52
CA GLY A 50 12.53 18.62 -2.25
C GLY A 50 11.54 18.98 -1.13
N CYS A 51 10.32 18.46 -1.21
CA CYS A 51 9.25 18.58 -0.22
C CYS A 51 8.97 17.22 0.44
N GLY A 52 8.21 17.26 1.54
CA GLY A 52 7.83 16.08 2.30
C GLY A 52 6.79 15.20 1.61
N THR A 53 6.62 14.01 2.18
CA THR A 53 5.57 13.07 1.81
C THR A 53 4.72 12.76 3.03
N ALA A 54 3.46 13.19 2.98
CA ALA A 54 2.44 12.81 3.96
C ALA A 54 1.96 11.39 3.66
N VAL A 55 2.05 10.53 4.67
CA VAL A 55 1.61 9.13 4.59
C VAL A 55 0.36 8.95 5.41
N PHE A 56 -0.64 8.33 4.79
CA PHE A 56 -1.95 8.09 5.38
C PHE A 56 -2.28 6.60 5.33
N ALA A 57 -2.93 6.09 6.37
CA ALA A 57 -3.50 4.75 6.39
C ALA A 57 -4.99 4.80 6.75
N ALA A 58 -5.80 4.29 5.84
CA ALA A 58 -7.24 4.18 6.03
C ALA A 58 -7.59 2.93 6.87
N PRO A 59 -8.73 2.93 7.59
CA PRO A 59 -9.18 1.79 8.39
C PRO A 59 -9.37 0.49 7.61
N ASP A 60 -9.57 0.57 6.30
CA ASP A 60 -9.68 -0.59 5.40
C ASP A 60 -8.32 -1.18 4.98
N GLY A 61 -7.21 -0.59 5.43
CA GLY A 61 -5.85 -1.06 5.17
C GLY A 61 -5.18 -0.37 3.99
N ARG A 62 -5.89 0.51 3.25
CA ARG A 62 -5.27 1.27 2.16
C ARG A 62 -4.25 2.26 2.71
N VAL A 63 -3.06 2.24 2.15
CA VAL A 63 -1.99 3.18 2.48
C VAL A 63 -1.77 4.12 1.31
N PHE A 64 -1.67 5.42 1.59
CA PHE A 64 -1.44 6.47 0.61
C PHE A 64 -0.15 7.21 0.97
N ALA A 65 0.64 7.55 -0.03
CA ALA A 65 1.83 8.39 0.13
C ALA A 65 1.73 9.55 -0.85
N LEU A 66 1.49 10.74 -0.31
CA LEU A 66 1.16 11.94 -1.07
C LEU A 66 2.20 13.01 -0.80
N ARG A 67 2.50 13.81 -1.81
CA ARG A 67 3.32 15.00 -1.60
C ARG A 67 2.60 15.93 -0.64
N SER A 68 3.25 16.39 0.44
CA SER A 68 2.63 17.21 1.48
C SER A 68 1.95 18.45 0.88
N GLU A 69 2.63 19.14 -0.05
CA GLU A 69 2.13 20.31 -0.77
C GLU A 69 1.24 19.93 -1.98
N SER A 70 0.37 18.94 -1.83
CA SER A 70 -0.58 18.59 -2.89
C SER A 70 -2.01 18.75 -2.41
N VAL A 71 -2.87 19.23 -3.31
CA VAL A 71 -4.32 19.36 -3.06
C VAL A 71 -4.91 18.03 -2.58
N SER A 72 -4.41 16.89 -3.07
CA SER A 72 -4.84 15.58 -2.63
C SER A 72 -4.46 15.28 -1.17
N ALA A 73 -3.27 15.70 -0.72
CA ALA A 73 -2.87 15.57 0.68
C ALA A 73 -3.72 16.49 1.59
N ASP A 74 -3.94 17.74 1.18
CA ASP A 74 -4.79 18.68 1.91
C ASP A 74 -6.22 18.17 2.05
N THR A 75 -6.79 17.68 0.94
CA THR A 75 -8.15 17.11 0.91
C THR A 75 -8.25 15.88 1.81
N MET A 76 -7.22 15.02 1.79
CA MET A 76 -7.18 13.82 2.62
C MET A 76 -7.09 14.16 4.11
N LEU A 77 -6.24 15.13 4.47
CA LEU A 77 -6.08 15.60 5.84
C LEU A 77 -7.36 16.27 6.38
N GLN A 78 -8.03 17.08 5.55
CA GLN A 78 -9.29 17.72 5.92
C GLN A 78 -10.44 16.71 6.06
N GLY A 79 -10.54 15.74 5.14
CA GLY A 79 -11.61 14.75 5.14
C GLY A 79 -11.42 13.63 6.16
N ASN A 80 -10.17 13.24 6.43
CA ASN A 80 -9.83 12.08 7.26
C ASN A 80 -8.56 12.35 8.09
N PRO A 81 -8.59 13.29 9.05
CA PRO A 81 -7.39 13.68 9.80
C PRO A 81 -6.77 12.51 10.58
N GLY A 82 -7.60 11.59 11.09
CA GLY A 82 -7.13 10.40 11.82
C GLY A 82 -6.45 9.33 10.95
N TRP A 83 -6.38 9.52 9.63
CA TRP A 83 -5.62 8.62 8.76
C TRP A 83 -4.15 9.02 8.65
N LEU A 84 -3.79 10.26 9.00
CA LEU A 84 -2.42 10.72 8.91
C LEU A 84 -1.55 9.95 9.91
N ILE A 85 -0.50 9.31 9.40
CA ILE A 85 0.52 8.65 10.21
C ILE A 85 1.61 9.66 10.53
N CYS A 86 2.29 10.13 9.48
CA CYS A 86 3.45 10.99 9.61
C CYS A 86 3.74 11.71 8.28
N GLU A 87 4.48 12.82 8.38
CA GLU A 87 5.14 13.45 7.24
C GLU A 87 6.63 13.06 7.22
N TYR A 88 7.04 12.32 6.19
CA TYR A 88 8.43 11.92 6.02
C TYR A 88 9.19 12.87 5.10
N ALA A 89 10.48 13.07 5.41
CA ALA A 89 11.38 13.92 4.63
C ALA A 89 10.84 15.35 4.37
N GLY A 90 9.97 15.84 5.25
CA GLY A 90 9.43 17.20 5.23
C GLY A 90 10.47 18.24 5.62
N ARG A 91 10.12 19.53 5.45
CA ARG A 91 10.93 20.63 5.98
C ARG A 91 10.42 20.99 7.36
N HIS A 92 11.33 21.04 8.33
CA HIS A 92 10.99 21.57 9.64
C HIS A 92 10.77 23.08 9.55
N SER A 93 10.07 23.64 10.55
CA SER A 93 9.86 25.09 10.70
C SER A 93 11.17 25.89 10.77
N THR A 94 12.27 25.25 11.16
CA THR A 94 13.63 25.78 11.19
C THR A 94 14.30 25.85 9.80
N GLY A 95 13.64 25.37 8.75
CA GLY A 95 14.16 25.33 7.37
C GLY A 95 15.08 24.13 7.08
N THR A 96 15.45 23.34 8.09
CA THR A 96 16.21 22.11 7.90
C THR A 96 15.32 21.01 7.34
N ALA A 97 15.77 20.33 6.28
CA ALA A 97 15.07 19.18 5.72
C ALA A 97 15.27 17.96 6.62
N ALA A 98 14.17 17.29 6.96
CA ALA A 98 14.21 16.02 7.67
C ALA A 98 14.98 14.96 6.85
N PRO A 99 15.68 14.03 7.51
CA PRO A 99 16.32 12.91 6.82
C PRO A 99 15.28 12.02 6.13
N CYS A 100 15.75 11.22 5.17
CA CYS A 100 14.93 10.17 4.60
C CYS A 100 14.74 9.07 5.66
N PRO A 101 13.51 8.59 5.91
CA PRO A 101 13.28 7.52 6.87
C PRO A 101 13.94 6.21 6.42
N ALA A 102 14.22 5.32 7.38
CA ALA A 102 14.54 3.93 7.08
C ALA A 102 13.26 3.16 6.73
N LEU A 103 13.43 1.98 6.12
CA LEU A 103 12.32 1.09 5.82
C LEU A 103 11.63 0.57 7.09
N GLY A 104 12.41 0.26 8.12
CA GLY A 104 11.92 -0.21 9.43
C GLY A 104 10.99 0.82 10.07
N ASP A 105 11.41 2.08 10.13
CA ASP A 105 10.61 3.17 10.71
C ASP A 105 9.21 3.25 10.08
N ILE A 106 9.13 3.18 8.75
CA ILE A 106 7.83 3.23 8.05
C ILE A 106 6.96 2.01 8.39
N ALA A 107 7.56 0.82 8.46
CA ALA A 107 6.84 -0.41 8.78
C ALA A 107 6.32 -0.40 10.23
N GLU A 108 7.15 0.08 11.16
CA GLU A 108 6.80 0.24 12.58
C GLU A 108 5.67 1.26 12.75
N ASP A 109 5.77 2.43 12.10
CA ASP A 109 4.73 3.47 12.13
C ASP A 109 3.40 2.97 11.56
N LEU A 110 3.44 2.20 10.45
CA LEU A 110 2.25 1.57 9.88
C LEU A 110 1.61 0.57 10.85
N ALA A 111 2.41 -0.30 11.47
CA ALA A 111 1.93 -1.29 12.42
C ALA A 111 1.31 -0.61 13.65
N PHE A 112 1.99 0.40 14.19
CA PHE A 112 1.52 1.18 15.32
C PHE A 112 0.20 1.89 15.01
N HIS A 113 0.11 2.54 13.84
CA HIS A 113 -1.10 3.23 13.42
C HIS A 113 -2.29 2.27 13.28
N PHE A 114 -2.10 1.14 12.61
CA PHE A 114 -3.17 0.14 12.46
C PHE A 114 -3.65 -0.42 13.82
N ALA A 115 -2.72 -0.68 14.74
CA ALA A 115 -3.07 -1.07 16.11
C ALA A 115 -3.87 0.02 16.84
N SER A 116 -3.47 1.29 16.70
CA SER A 116 -4.14 2.43 17.35
C SER A 116 -5.60 2.64 16.89
N ILE A 117 -5.90 2.29 15.63
CA ILE A 117 -7.27 2.36 15.08
C ILE A 117 -8.06 1.06 15.29
N GLY A 118 -7.55 0.14 16.12
CA GLY A 118 -8.22 -1.12 16.47
C GLY A 118 -8.20 -2.17 15.37
N ARG A 119 -7.31 -2.05 14.39
CA ARG A 119 -7.11 -3.06 13.34
C ARG A 119 -5.94 -3.96 13.73
N GLU A 120 -6.25 -5.10 14.34
CA GLU A 120 -5.26 -6.15 14.57
C GLU A 120 -4.89 -6.83 13.25
N LEU A 121 -3.63 -6.70 12.84
CA LEU A 121 -3.09 -7.37 11.68
C LEU A 121 -2.78 -8.83 12.06
N LYS A 122 -3.48 -9.78 11.43
CA LYS A 122 -3.21 -11.21 11.61
C LYS A 122 -1.94 -11.61 10.83
N ASP A 123 -1.25 -12.65 11.32
CA ASP A 123 -0.12 -13.29 10.62
C ASP A 123 -0.54 -14.00 9.33
N ILE A 124 -1.80 -14.46 9.28
CA ILE A 124 -2.33 -15.31 8.21
C ILE A 124 -3.42 -14.54 7.45
N PRO A 125 -3.39 -14.51 6.10
CA PRO A 125 -4.47 -13.96 5.30
C PRO A 125 -5.78 -14.68 5.59
N GLU A 126 -6.90 -13.97 5.72
CA GLU A 126 -8.22 -14.62 5.89
C GLU A 126 -8.58 -15.57 4.73
N GLN A 127 -7.90 -15.46 3.57
CA GLN A 127 -8.01 -16.44 2.48
C GLN A 127 -7.39 -17.82 2.78
N LEU A 128 -6.51 -17.93 3.79
CA LEU A 128 -5.93 -19.20 4.23
C LEU A 128 -6.80 -19.92 5.28
N ASP A 129 -7.76 -19.22 5.89
CA ASP A 129 -8.70 -19.79 6.87
C ASP A 129 -9.83 -20.63 6.23
N LEU A 130 -9.92 -20.67 4.90
CA LEU A 130 -10.95 -21.42 4.18
C LEU A 130 -10.37 -22.65 3.48
N TRP A 131 -9.80 -23.62 4.21
CA TRP A 131 -9.90 -25.06 3.92
C TRP A 131 -9.54 -25.56 2.49
N GLY A 132 -8.89 -24.76 1.64
CA GLY A 132 -8.65 -25.07 0.22
C GLY A 132 -7.18 -25.28 -0.14
N PHE A 133 -6.26 -24.78 0.70
CA PHE A 133 -4.82 -24.90 0.43
C PHE A 133 -4.31 -26.33 0.66
N HIS A 134 -4.86 -27.05 1.63
CA HIS A 134 -4.50 -28.45 1.88
C HIS A 134 -4.99 -29.39 0.76
N GLY A 135 -6.19 -29.14 0.20
CA GLY A 135 -6.73 -29.94 -0.90
C GLY A 135 -5.95 -29.76 -2.20
N ALA A 136 -5.75 -28.50 -2.64
CA ALA A 136 -5.08 -28.21 -3.90
C ALA A 136 -3.58 -28.58 -3.88
N PHE A 137 -2.90 -28.39 -2.75
CA PHE A 137 -1.50 -28.81 -2.59
C PHE A 137 -1.38 -30.34 -2.55
N ALA A 138 -2.25 -31.04 -1.81
CA ALA A 138 -2.28 -32.50 -1.79
C ALA A 138 -2.61 -33.09 -3.17
N GLU A 139 -3.53 -32.48 -3.92
CA GLU A 139 -3.85 -32.87 -5.29
C GLU A 139 -2.66 -32.66 -6.24
N ALA A 140 -1.96 -31.52 -6.13
CA ALA A 140 -0.77 -31.24 -6.93
C ALA A 140 0.35 -32.26 -6.64
N LEU A 141 0.60 -32.60 -5.36
CA LEU A 141 1.55 -33.64 -4.97
C LEU A 141 1.13 -35.02 -5.49
N CYS A 142 -0.16 -35.35 -5.42
CA CYS A 142 -0.68 -36.62 -5.93
C CYS A 142 -0.56 -36.72 -7.46
N GLN A 143 -0.81 -35.64 -8.19
CA GLN A 143 -0.63 -35.59 -9.65
C GLN A 143 0.85 -35.71 -10.02
N LEU A 144 1.74 -35.03 -9.29
CA LEU A 144 3.18 -35.13 -9.49
C LEU A 144 3.69 -36.56 -9.23
N ALA A 145 3.23 -37.19 -8.14
CA ALA A 145 3.55 -38.58 -7.82
C ALA A 145 3.03 -39.56 -8.90
N LYS A 146 1.84 -39.32 -9.47
CA LYS A 146 1.32 -40.10 -10.62
C LYS A 146 2.21 -39.94 -11.86
N VAL A 147 2.66 -38.73 -12.18
CA VAL A 147 3.56 -38.47 -13.32
C VAL A 147 4.90 -39.20 -13.14
N HIS A 148 5.50 -39.17 -11.95
CA HIS A 148 6.74 -39.89 -11.67
C HIS A 148 6.56 -41.41 -11.73
N ARG A 149 5.45 -41.95 -11.23
CA ARG A 149 5.12 -43.39 -11.36
C ARG A 149 4.96 -43.81 -12.84
N ASN A 150 4.26 -43.01 -13.64
CA ASN A 150 4.09 -43.28 -15.08
C ASN A 150 5.42 -43.24 -15.84
N ARG A 151 6.38 -42.42 -15.39
CA ARG A 151 7.75 -42.35 -15.93
C ARG A 151 8.70 -43.40 -15.32
N ARG A 152 8.20 -44.35 -14.53
CA ARG A 152 8.97 -45.37 -13.78
C ARG A 152 10.03 -44.81 -12.82
N GLN A 153 9.88 -43.57 -12.38
CA GLN A 153 10.75 -42.88 -11.43
C GLN A 153 10.23 -43.05 -10.00
N TYR A 154 10.13 -44.31 -9.56
CA TYR A 154 9.46 -44.67 -8.30
C TYR A 154 10.14 -44.10 -7.05
N MET A 155 11.46 -43.92 -7.08
CA MET A 155 12.21 -43.28 -6.01
C MET A 155 11.75 -41.83 -5.79
N ALA A 156 11.62 -41.03 -6.85
CA ALA A 156 11.15 -39.64 -6.75
C ALA A 156 9.69 -39.52 -6.28
N ALA A 157 8.84 -40.49 -6.62
CA ALA A 157 7.45 -40.54 -6.17
C ALA A 157 7.29 -40.91 -4.68
N ALA A 158 8.28 -41.58 -4.07
CA ALA A 158 8.23 -42.01 -2.68
C ALA A 158 8.51 -40.85 -1.69
N TRP A 159 9.28 -39.84 -2.10
CA TRP A 159 9.59 -38.65 -1.31
C TRP A 159 8.44 -37.63 -1.22
N LEU A 160 7.34 -37.83 -1.97
CA LEU A 160 6.18 -36.94 -2.05
C LEU A 160 4.97 -37.44 -1.23
N ARG A 161 5.15 -38.52 -0.46
CA ARG A 161 4.18 -39.04 0.52
C ARG A 161 4.53 -38.55 1.90
#